data_AF-Q97WZ4-F1
#
_entry.id   AF-Q97WZ4-F1
#
_cell.length_a   1.000
_cell.length_b   1.000
_cell.length_c   1.000
_cell.angle_alpha   90.00
_cell.angle_beta   90.00
_cell.angle_gamma   90.00
#
_symmetry.space_group_name_H-M   'P 1'
#
loop_
_entity.id
_entity.type
_entity.pdbx_description
1 polymer ?
#
loop_
_entity_poly.entity_id
_entity_poly.type
_entity_poly.pdbx_seq_one_letter_code
_entity_poly.pdbx_strand_id
1 'polypeptide(L)'
;MFYIRSVDIVLITYKDRLTRFGFEYIEEFFSTMGVKIEVVFGEEPKDDAQELVEDLISIITSFAGKIYGMRSHKKTLLVQGVKKLIGELSGEDSEVKG
;
A
#
# COMPACT_ATOMS: atom_id res chain seq x y z
N MET A 1 28.31 27.11 -12.26
CA MET A 1 28.26 25.67 -12.56
C MET A 1 27.36 25.02 -11.52
N PHE A 2 26.09 24.75 -11.86
CA PHE A 2 25.15 24.10 -10.95
C PHE A 2 25.53 22.62 -10.85
N TYR A 3 25.90 22.15 -9.66
CA TYR A 3 26.05 20.73 -9.38
C TYR A 3 24.66 20.09 -9.47
N ILE A 4 24.41 19.26 -10.47
CA ILE A 4 23.32 18.29 -10.41
C ILE A 4 23.68 17.34 -9.29
N ARG A 5 22.90 17.34 -8.22
CA ARG A 5 23.05 16.39 -7.12
C ARG A 5 22.71 15.00 -7.67
N SER A 6 23.70 14.14 -7.82
CA SER A 6 23.48 12.70 -8.02
C SER A 6 23.07 12.07 -6.69
N VAL A 7 22.19 11.08 -6.76
CA VAL A 7 21.79 10.25 -5.61
C VAL A 7 22.43 8.90 -5.82
N ASP A 8 23.27 8.45 -4.88
CA ASP A 8 23.94 7.15 -5.00
C ASP A 8 23.15 6.05 -4.25
N ILE A 9 22.51 6.41 -3.13
CA ILE A 9 21.80 5.47 -2.25
C ILE A 9 20.47 6.08 -1.78
N VAL A 10 19.41 5.27 -1.81
CA VAL A 10 18.12 5.56 -1.21
C VAL A 10 17.93 4.64 -0.01
N LEU A 11 17.94 5.23 1.18
CA LEU A 11 17.71 4.52 2.45
C LEU A 11 16.22 4.53 2.78
N ILE A 12 15.64 3.35 3.01
CA ILE A 12 14.26 3.19 3.44
C ILE A 12 14.18 2.33 4.69
N THR A 13 13.22 2.61 5.56
CA THR A 13 13.02 1.82 6.78
C THR A 13 12.48 0.43 6.46
N TYR A 14 11.46 0.34 5.61
CA TYR A 14 10.81 -0.89 5.14
C TYR A 14 10.48 -0.77 3.64
N LYS A 15 10.27 -1.90 2.94
CA LYS A 15 10.04 -1.90 1.47
C LYS A 15 8.78 -1.15 1.05
N ASP A 16 7.71 -1.31 1.82
CA ASP A 16 6.40 -0.70 1.63
C ASP A 16 6.42 0.84 1.74
N ARG A 17 7.37 1.40 2.49
CA ARG A 17 7.58 2.86 2.59
C ARG A 17 8.07 3.48 1.30
N LEU A 18 8.67 2.68 0.41
CA LEU A 18 8.98 3.14 -0.94
C LEU A 18 7.78 2.95 -1.88
N THR A 19 7.14 1.79 -1.82
CA THR A 19 5.95 1.50 -2.62
C THR A 19 5.20 0.27 -2.10
N ARG A 20 3.86 0.29 -2.20
CA ARG A 20 3.03 -0.90 -1.93
C ARG A 20 3.11 -1.96 -3.04
N PHE A 21 3.41 -1.57 -4.28
CA PHE A 21 3.52 -2.50 -5.42
C PHE A 21 4.69 -2.14 -6.33
N GLY A 22 5.23 -3.15 -7.02
CA GLY A 22 6.28 -2.93 -8.02
C GLY A 22 7.61 -2.49 -7.42
N PHE A 23 7.89 -2.89 -6.18
CA PHE A 23 9.19 -2.63 -5.53
C PHE A 23 10.36 -3.10 -6.41
N GLU A 24 10.28 -4.33 -6.91
CA GLU A 24 11.29 -4.93 -7.80
C GLU A 24 11.49 -4.12 -9.08
N TYR A 25 10.41 -3.56 -9.65
CA TYR A 25 10.51 -2.70 -10.82
C TYR A 25 11.23 -1.39 -10.51
N ILE A 26 10.94 -0.76 -9.37
CA ILE A 26 11.62 0.46 -8.95
C ILE A 26 13.09 0.18 -8.65
N GLU A 27 13.39 -0.95 -7.99
CA GLU A 27 14.75 -1.39 -7.69
C GLU A 27 15.56 -1.63 -8.97
N GLU A 28 14.99 -2.36 -9.94
CA GLU A 28 15.62 -2.57 -11.24
C GLU A 28 15.85 -1.23 -11.96
N PHE A 29 14.85 -0.37 -12.02
CA PHE A 29 14.96 0.95 -12.61
C PHE A 29 16.08 1.79 -11.97
N PHE A 30 16.18 1.79 -10.63
CA PHE A 30 17.21 2.54 -9.90
C PHE A 30 18.60 1.97 -10.14
N SER A 31 18.71 0.65 -10.24
CA SER A 31 19.98 -0.02 -10.57
C SER A 31 20.54 0.43 -11.93
N THR A 32 19.67 0.67 -12.93
CA THR A 32 20.11 1.19 -14.25
C THR A 32 20.72 2.59 -14.19
N MET A 33 20.37 3.36 -13.16
CA MET A 33 20.89 4.70 -12.90
C MET A 33 22.10 4.69 -11.93
N GLY A 34 22.56 3.50 -11.52
CA GLY A 34 23.63 3.35 -10.52
C GLY A 34 23.20 3.68 -9.09
N VAL A 35 21.89 3.76 -8.84
CA VAL A 35 21.33 4.07 -7.52
C VAL A 35 20.98 2.78 -6.80
N LYS A 36 21.48 2.62 -5.57
CA LYS A 36 21.15 1.48 -4.72
C LYS A 36 20.01 1.81 -3.77
N ILE A 37 19.11 0.86 -3.54
CA ILE A 37 18.09 0.95 -2.48
C ILE A 37 18.57 0.07 -1.33
N GLU A 38 18.62 0.60 -0.11
CA GLU A 38 18.92 -0.17 1.10
C GLU A 38 17.78 -0.07 2.10
N VAL A 39 17.32 -1.24 2.55
CA VAL A 39 16.25 -1.36 3.55
C VAL A 39 16.89 -1.56 4.92
N VAL A 40 16.60 -0.66 5.85
CA VAL A 40 17.23 -0.60 7.19
C VAL A 40 16.64 -1.66 8.13
N PHE A 41 15.35 -1.94 8.02
CA PHE A 41 14.64 -2.95 8.80
C PHE A 41 14.10 -4.07 7.90
N GLY A 42 13.86 -5.24 8.49
CA GLY A 42 13.33 -6.40 7.78
C GLY A 42 11.82 -6.27 7.50
N GLU A 43 11.01 -7.07 8.18
CA GLU A 43 9.55 -7.04 8.04
C GLU A 43 8.90 -5.87 8.80
N GLU A 44 7.78 -5.42 8.27
CA GLU A 44 6.95 -4.32 8.74
C GLU A 44 6.40 -4.58 10.16
N PRO A 45 6.34 -3.57 11.04
CA PRO A 45 5.77 -3.72 12.38
C PRO A 45 4.26 -3.97 12.30
N LYS A 46 3.75 -4.84 13.17
CA LYS A 46 2.33 -5.29 13.21
C LYS A 46 1.28 -4.18 13.41
N ASP A 47 1.71 -2.95 13.72
CA ASP A 47 0.83 -1.77 13.89
C ASP A 47 0.35 -1.18 12.55
N ASP A 48 0.92 -1.65 11.42
CA ASP A 48 0.64 -1.13 10.08
C ASP A 48 -0.60 -1.76 9.40
N ALA A 49 -1.35 -2.62 10.10
CA ALA A 49 -2.54 -3.30 9.56
C ALA A 49 -3.62 -2.32 9.06
N GLN A 50 -3.74 -1.15 9.71
CA GLN A 50 -4.68 -0.12 9.28
C GLN A 50 -4.26 0.53 7.95
N GLU A 51 -2.97 0.79 7.73
CA GLU A 51 -2.47 1.31 6.45
C GLU A 51 -2.75 0.31 5.31
N LEU A 52 -2.54 -0.99 5.54
CA LEU A 52 -2.84 -2.04 4.57
C LEU A 52 -4.33 -2.09 4.20
N VAL A 53 -5.22 -1.89 5.17
CA VAL A 53 -6.67 -1.82 4.95
C VAL A 53 -7.04 -0.60 4.10
N GLU A 54 -6.46 0.56 4.39
CA GLU A 54 -6.70 1.79 3.64
C GLU A 54 -6.21 1.68 2.18
N ASP A 55 -5.07 1.05 1.96
CA ASP A 55 -4.54 0.77 0.62
C ASP A 55 -5.42 -0.20 -0.15
N LEU A 56 -5.87 -1.29 0.48
CA LEU A 56 -6.79 -2.25 -0.13
C LEU A 56 -8.10 -1.57 -0.56
N ILE A 57 -8.68 -0.74 0.30
CA ILE A 57 -9.88 0.05 -0.02
C ILE A 57 -9.62 0.96 -1.22
N SER A 58 -8.46 1.59 -1.29
CA SER A 58 -8.08 2.50 -2.38
C SER A 58 -7.95 1.76 -3.71
N ILE A 59 -7.31 0.58 -3.71
CA ILE A 59 -7.19 -0.30 -4.88
C ILE A 59 -8.58 -0.70 -5.37
N ILE A 60 -9.42 -1.26 -4.49
CA ILE A 60 -10.77 -1.72 -4.83
C ILE A 60 -11.60 -0.56 -5.40
N THR A 61 -11.49 0.64 -4.80
CA THR A 61 -12.18 1.84 -5.29
C THR A 61 -11.75 2.22 -6.71
N SER A 62 -10.45 2.16 -7.01
CA SER A 62 -9.89 2.43 -8.34
C SER A 62 -10.39 1.42 -9.37
N PHE A 63 -10.32 0.11 -9.06
CA PHE A 63 -10.81 -0.95 -9.94
C PHE A 63 -12.33 -0.88 -10.16
N ALA A 64 -13.11 -0.64 -9.10
CA ALA A 64 -14.55 -0.48 -9.20
C ALA A 64 -14.94 0.72 -10.09
N GLY A 65 -14.16 1.81 -10.03
CA GLY A 65 -14.33 2.96 -10.92
C GLY A 65 -14.08 2.61 -12.39
N LYS A 66 -13.08 1.77 -12.68
CA LYS A 66 -12.77 1.28 -14.04
C LYS A 66 -13.80 0.28 -14.56
N ILE A 67 -14.28 -0.64 -13.72
CA ILE A 67 -15.22 -1.70 -14.11
C ILE A 67 -16.65 -1.19 -14.25
N TYR A 68 -17.11 -0.38 -13.29
CA TYR A 68 -18.52 0.03 -13.23
C TYR A 68 -18.74 1.49 -13.64
N GLY A 69 -17.68 2.30 -13.76
CA GLY A 69 -17.75 3.73 -14.01
C GLY A 69 -17.67 4.57 -12.73
N MET A 70 -17.01 5.72 -12.81
CA MET A 70 -16.70 6.57 -11.64
C MET A 70 -17.91 7.03 -10.83
N ARG A 71 -19.08 7.16 -11.47
CA ARG A 71 -20.35 7.62 -10.87
C ARG A 71 -21.38 6.51 -10.69
N SER A 72 -21.00 5.24 -10.86
CA SER A 72 -21.94 4.12 -10.81
C SER A 72 -22.34 3.77 -9.39
N HIS A 73 -23.64 3.54 -9.17
CA HIS A 73 -24.15 3.03 -7.89
C HIS A 73 -23.52 1.69 -7.52
N LYS A 74 -23.18 0.83 -8.49
CA LYS A 74 -22.50 -0.46 -8.24
C LYS A 74 -21.12 -0.27 -7.61
N LYS A 75 -20.38 0.76 -8.02
CA LYS A 75 -19.08 1.11 -7.42
C LYS A 75 -19.24 1.54 -5.97
N THR A 76 -20.22 2.40 -5.67
CA THR A 76 -20.51 2.83 -4.30
C THR A 76 -20.91 1.66 -3.40
N LEU A 77 -21.80 0.79 -3.89
CA LEU A 77 -22.24 -0.40 -3.17
C LEU A 77 -21.07 -1.35 -2.85
N LEU A 78 -20.21 -1.64 -3.83
CA LEU A 78 -19.05 -2.49 -3.64
C LEU A 78 -18.11 -1.93 -2.55
N VAL A 79 -17.73 -0.65 -2.69
CA VAL A 79 -16.78 -0.01 -1.75
C VAL A 79 -17.34 0.05 -0.34
N GLN A 80 -18.63 0.37 -0.19
CA GLN A 80 -19.30 0.37 1.12
C GLN A 80 -19.39 -1.04 1.72
N GLY A 81 -19.74 -2.04 0.92
CA GLY A 81 -19.82 -3.43 1.36
C GLY A 81 -18.48 -3.95 1.87
N VAL A 82 -17.40 -3.69 1.12
CA VAL A 82 -16.04 -4.06 1.53
C VAL A 82 -15.63 -3.34 2.83
N LYS A 83 -15.87 -2.03 2.94
CA LYS A 83 -15.55 -1.28 4.16
C LYS A 83 -16.27 -1.83 5.39
N LYS A 84 -17.55 -2.18 5.25
CA LYS A 84 -18.36 -2.77 6.31
C LYS A 84 -17.79 -4.13 6.73
N LEU A 85 -17.51 -5.00 5.76
CA LEU A 85 -16.95 -6.32 6.02
C LEU A 85 -15.60 -6.25 6.73
N ILE A 86 -14.70 -5.37 6.30
CA ILE A 86 -13.40 -5.20 6.98
C ILE A 86 -13.60 -4.68 8.41
N GLY A 87 -14.52 -3.72 8.63
CA GLY A 87 -14.83 -3.24 9.97
C GLY A 87 -15.41 -4.30 10.90
N GLU A 88 -16.25 -5.20 10.39
CA GLU A 88 -16.79 -6.36 11.12
C GLU A 88 -15.69 -7.37 11.48
N LEU A 89 -14.72 -7.62 10.58
CA LEU A 89 -13.60 -8.51 10.85
C LEU A 89 -12.59 -7.94 11.84
N SER A 90 -12.45 -6.62 11.92
CA SER A 90 -11.56 -5.94 12.88
C SER A 90 -12.16 -5.82 14.28
N GLY A 91 -13.43 -6.16 14.45
CA GLY A 91 -14.15 -6.06 15.72
C GLY A 91 -15.03 -7.27 15.98
N GLU A 92 -14.44 -8.34 16.53
CA GLU A 92 -15.00 -9.28 17.53
C GLU A 92 -14.13 -10.56 17.59
N ASP A 93 -13.05 -10.49 18.40
CA ASP A 93 -12.45 -11.65 19.10
C ASP A 93 -12.38 -11.31 20.60
N SER A 94 -13.45 -10.73 21.15
CA SER A 94 -13.56 -10.39 22.57
C SER A 94 -14.99 -10.54 23.05
N GLU A 95 -15.48 -11.77 22.99
CA GLU A 95 -16.49 -12.43 23.83
C GLU A 95 -16.86 -13.71 23.07
N VAL A 96 -16.58 -14.92 23.56
CA VAL A 96 -17.42 -15.58 24.54
C VAL A 96 -16.76 -16.90 25.02
N LYS A 97 -16.84 -17.11 26.35
CA LYS A 97 -16.88 -18.36 27.15
C LYS A 97 -15.58 -18.93 27.72
N GLY A 98 -15.49 -18.81 29.05
CA GLY A 98 -14.70 -19.67 29.93
C GLY A 98 -14.58 -19.09 31.32
#